data_AF-A0A7Y6A7E4-F1
#
_entry.id   AF-A0A7Y6A7E4-F1
#
_cell.length_a   1.000
_cell.length_b   1.000
_cell.length_c   1.000
_cell.angle_alpha   90.00
_cell.angle_beta   90.00
_cell.angle_gamma   90.00
#
_symmetry.space_group_name_H-M   'P 1'
#
loop_
_entity.id
_entity.type
_entity.pdbx_description
1 polymer ?
#
loop_
_entity_poly.entity_id
_entity_poly.type
_entity_poly.pdbx_seq_one_letter_code
_entity_poly.pdbx_strand_id
1 'polypeptide(L)'
;MTWEPRDNPLPRDVLASAEVREACARRDIGTIFRIARDRAGFSLNTLGRLCEMTPSRVGAYANGAMRVREQRVLERVADGLRIPGRMLGLTSRSWERPGPPKRS
;
A
#
# COMPACT_ATOMS: atom_id res chain seq x y z
N MET A 1 1.55 24.02 7.15
CA MET A 1 0.76 23.28 6.14
C MET A 1 0.35 21.96 6.77
N THR A 2 -0.81 21.92 7.41
CA THR A 2 -1.33 20.75 8.13
C THR A 2 -1.86 19.74 7.12
N TRP A 3 -1.11 18.64 6.94
CA TRP A 3 -1.57 17.48 6.19
C TRP A 3 -2.71 16.81 6.95
N GLU A 4 -3.96 17.00 6.49
CA GLU A 4 -5.10 16.19 6.94
C GLU A 4 -5.21 14.96 6.02
N PRO A 5 -5.00 13.73 6.52
CA PRO A 5 -5.14 12.52 5.71
C PRO A 5 -6.63 12.19 5.56
N ARG A 6 -7.33 12.88 4.65
CA ARG A 6 -8.63 12.42 4.15
C ARG A 6 -8.34 11.36 3.09
N ASP A 7 -8.51 10.11 3.52
CA ASP A 7 -8.75 8.90 2.73
C ASP A 7 -8.63 9.02 1.20
N ASN A 8 -7.62 8.36 0.61
CA ASN A 8 -7.80 7.18 -0.26
C ASN A 8 -6.60 6.98 -1.24
N PRO A 9 -5.53 6.29 -0.85
CA PRO A 9 -4.32 6.15 -1.65
C PRO A 9 -4.35 4.99 -2.67
N LEU A 10 -5.41 4.19 -2.75
CA LEU A 10 -5.70 3.37 -3.93
C LEU A 10 -7.18 3.57 -4.26
N PRO A 11 -7.55 3.82 -5.53
CA PRO A 11 -8.95 3.85 -5.94
C PRO A 11 -9.68 2.58 -5.49
N ARG A 12 -10.92 2.72 -4.99
CA ARG A 12 -11.66 1.60 -4.40
C ARG A 12 -11.93 0.48 -5.40
N ASP A 13 -12.13 0.84 -6.66
CA ASP A 13 -12.28 -0.08 -7.78
C ASP A 13 -11.00 -0.90 -8.02
N VAL A 14 -9.83 -0.25 -7.98
CA VAL A 14 -8.53 -0.92 -8.08
C VAL A 14 -8.31 -1.84 -6.89
N LEU A 15 -8.53 -1.35 -5.66
CA LEU A 15 -8.38 -2.14 -4.44
C LEU A 15 -9.30 -3.37 -4.41
N ALA A 16 -10.53 -3.24 -4.92
CA ALA A 16 -11.50 -4.33 -4.97
C ALA A 16 -11.19 -5.37 -6.06
N SER A 17 -10.32 -5.04 -7.03
CA SER A 17 -9.99 -5.92 -8.15
C SER A 17 -9.35 -7.25 -7.72
N ALA A 18 -9.62 -8.31 -8.48
CA ALA A 18 -9.07 -9.63 -8.21
C ALA A 18 -7.53 -9.63 -8.26
N GLU A 19 -6.96 -8.84 -9.17
CA GLU A 19 -5.51 -8.71 -9.35
C GLU A 19 -4.82 -8.16 -8.10
N VAL A 20 -5.37 -7.11 -7.49
CA VAL A 20 -4.84 -6.57 -6.23
C VAL A 20 -5.00 -7.58 -5.09
N ARG A 21 -6.15 -8.26 -5.00
CA ARG A 21 -6.38 -9.29 -3.97
C ARG A 21 -5.39 -10.44 -4.08
N GLU A 22 -5.14 -10.93 -5.28
CA GLU A 22 -4.19 -12.01 -5.53
C GLU A 22 -2.75 -11.57 -5.24
N ALA A 23 -2.36 -10.37 -5.69
CA ALA A 23 -1.05 -9.81 -5.38
C ALA A 23 -0.85 -9.65 -3.87
N CYS A 24 -1.88 -9.21 -3.15
CA CYS A 24 -1.84 -9.12 -1.70
C CYS A 24 -1.71 -10.49 -1.03
N ALA A 25 -2.51 -11.48 -1.46
CA ALA A 25 -2.45 -12.84 -0.92
C ALA A 25 -1.06 -13.48 -1.13
N ARG A 26 -0.42 -13.18 -2.25
CA ARG A 26 0.94 -13.63 -2.59
C ARG A 26 2.06 -12.79 -1.98
N ARG A 27 1.72 -11.71 -1.25
CA ARG A 27 2.67 -10.72 -0.71
C ARG A 27 3.58 -10.13 -1.79
N ASP A 28 3.06 -10.03 -3.01
CA ASP A 28 3.78 -9.52 -4.17
C ASP A 28 3.61 -8.00 -4.28
N ILE A 29 4.46 -7.29 -3.54
CA ILE A 29 4.49 -5.82 -3.55
C ILE A 29 4.91 -5.24 -4.90
N GLY A 30 5.66 -5.99 -5.71
CA GLY A 30 6.06 -5.54 -7.05
C GLY A 30 4.84 -5.38 -7.95
N THR A 31 3.98 -6.40 -7.96
CA THR A 31 2.72 -6.38 -8.69
C THR A 31 1.78 -5.29 -8.16
N ILE A 32 1.70 -5.10 -6.84
CA ILE A 32 0.92 -4.01 -6.23
C ILE A 32 1.40 -2.64 -6.73
N PHE A 33 2.70 -2.38 -6.73
CA PHE A 33 3.24 -1.11 -7.22
C PHE A 33 2.97 -0.91 -8.72
N ARG A 34 3.07 -1.96 -9.52
CA ARG A 34 2.71 -1.91 -10.94
C ARG A 34 1.26 -1.49 -11.14
N ILE A 35 0.33 -2.14 -10.45
CA ILE A 35 -1.10 -1.81 -10.52
C ILE A 35 -1.35 -0.36 -10.06
N ALA A 36 -0.70 0.06 -8.98
CA ALA A 36 -0.82 1.40 -8.43
C ALA A 36 -0.31 2.47 -9.43
N ARG A 37 0.72 2.16 -10.22
CA ARG A 37 1.19 3.05 -11.30
C ARG A 37 0.22 3.07 -12.48
N ASP A 38 -0.13 1.89 -12.95
CA ASP A 38 -0.84 1.73 -14.23
C ASP A 38 -2.33 2.09 -14.12
N ARG A 39 -2.96 1.81 -12.97
CA ARG A 39 -4.41 2.01 -12.78
C ARG A 39 -4.73 3.21 -11.89
N ALA A 40 -3.86 3.56 -10.95
CA ALA A 40 -4.07 4.70 -10.06
C ALA A 40 -3.20 5.92 -10.41
N GLY A 41 -2.35 5.82 -11.44
CA GLY A 41 -1.55 6.95 -11.95
C GLY A 41 -0.43 7.41 -11.02
N PHE A 42 -0.03 6.60 -10.03
CA PHE A 42 1.02 7.00 -9.10
C PHE A 42 2.41 6.97 -9.75
N SER A 43 3.23 7.97 -9.44
CA SER A 43 4.64 7.97 -9.79
C SER A 43 5.47 7.18 -8.77
N LEU A 44 6.69 6.76 -9.14
CA LEU A 44 7.63 6.13 -8.19
C LEU A 44 7.93 7.04 -7.00
N ASN A 45 7.97 8.35 -7.22
CA ASN A 45 8.18 9.32 -6.14
C ASN A 45 7.00 9.37 -5.18
N THR A 46 5.77 9.38 -5.71
CA THR A 46 4.54 9.34 -4.91
C THR A 46 4.49 8.06 -4.09
N LEU A 47 4.73 6.90 -4.71
CA LEU A 47 4.76 5.61 -4.03
C LEU A 47 5.85 5.55 -2.96
N GLY A 48 7.03 6.09 -3.24
CA GLY A 48 8.12 6.16 -2.27
C GLY A 48 7.75 6.97 -1.04
N ARG A 49 7.12 8.13 -1.24
CA ARG A 49 6.63 8.97 -0.14
C ARG A 49 5.54 8.26 0.67
N LEU A 50 4.58 7.61 0.01
CA LEU A 50 3.49 6.90 0.68
C LEU A 50 3.97 5.71 1.48
N CYS A 51 4.91 4.93 0.94
CA CYS A 51 5.37 3.68 1.55
C CYS A 51 6.70 3.84 2.33
N GLU A 52 7.10 5.08 2.65
CA GLU A 52 8.32 5.42 3.39
C GLU A 52 9.58 4.70 2.85
N MET A 53 9.77 4.76 1.53
CA MET A 53 10.92 4.17 0.84
C MET A 53 11.39 5.03 -0.33
N THR A 54 12.62 4.81 -0.78
CA THR A 54 13.17 5.61 -1.90
C THR A 54 12.49 5.21 -3.23
N PRO A 55 12.34 6.15 -4.20
CA PRO A 55 11.75 5.83 -5.50
C PRO A 55 12.49 4.72 -6.24
N SER A 56 13.83 4.67 -6.11
CA SER A 56 14.67 3.61 -6.66
C SER A 56 14.32 2.23 -6.07
N ARG A 57 14.01 2.17 -4.77
CA ARG A 57 13.61 0.92 -4.11
C ARG A 57 12.22 0.48 -4.56
N VAL A 58 11.28 1.40 -4.74
CA VAL A 58 9.96 1.10 -5.36
C VAL A 58 10.15 0.52 -6.75
N GLY A 59 10.98 1.15 -7.59
CA GLY A 59 11.29 0.67 -8.93
C GLY A 59 11.92 -0.72 -8.95
N ALA A 60 12.85 -1.00 -8.02
CA ALA A 60 13.47 -2.31 -7.88
C ALA A 60 12.44 -3.41 -7.54
N TYR A 61 11.46 -3.12 -6.68
CA TYR A 61 10.36 -4.05 -6.41
C TYR A 61 9.42 -4.21 -7.62
N ALA A 62 9.01 -3.09 -8.24
CA ALA A 62 8.08 -3.10 -9.37
C ALA A 62 8.62 -3.85 -10.59
N ASN A 63 9.94 -3.79 -10.83
CA ASN A 63 10.63 -4.48 -11.91
C ASN A 63 11.06 -5.91 -11.53
N GLY A 64 10.76 -6.39 -10.32
CA GLY A 64 11.12 -7.74 -9.85
C GLY A 64 12.61 -7.91 -9.49
N ALA A 65 13.41 -6.85 -9.53
CA ALA A 65 14.82 -6.87 -9.13
C ALA A 65 15.01 -7.07 -7.62
N MET A 66 14.00 -6.72 -6.81
CA MET A 66 13.99 -6.93 -5.37
C MET A 66 12.74 -7.70 -4.94
N ARG A 67 12.88 -8.57 -3.94
CA ARG A 67 11.78 -9.28 -3.30
C ARG A 67 11.62 -8.84 -1.85
N VAL A 68 10.38 -8.78 -1.37
CA VAL A 68 10.11 -8.45 0.03
C VAL A 68 10.68 -9.56 0.92
N ARG A 69 11.44 -9.17 1.94
CA ARG A 69 12.05 -10.10 2.91
C ARG A 69 11.56 -9.81 4.32
N GLU A 70 11.37 -8.53 4.64
CA GLU A 70 10.99 -8.06 5.95
C GLU A 70 9.50 -7.73 6.00
N GLN A 71 8.85 -8.16 7.08
CA GLN A 71 7.44 -7.86 7.32
C GLN A 71 7.17 -6.35 7.44
N ARG A 72 8.12 -5.58 7.99
CA ARG A 72 8.01 -4.11 8.09
C ARG A 72 7.81 -3.43 6.73
N VAL A 73 8.35 -4.00 5.66
CA VAL A 73 8.13 -3.46 4.30
C VAL A 73 6.69 -3.68 3.85
N LEU A 74 6.12 -4.85 4.13
CA LEU A 74 4.70 -5.13 3.84
C LEU A 74 3.79 -4.19 4.63
N GLU A 75 4.10 -3.92 5.89
CA GLU A 75 3.34 -3.01 6.74
C GLU A 75 3.34 -1.57 6.20
N ARG A 76 4.50 -1.06 5.78
CA ARG A 76 4.60 0.27 5.16
C ARG A 76 3.83 0.37 3.85
N VAL A 77 3.86 -0.67 3.03
CA VAL A 77 3.07 -0.72 1.78
C VAL A 77 1.57 -0.76 2.11
N ALA A 78 1.18 -1.57 3.09
CA ALA A 78 -0.21 -1.66 3.54
C ALA A 78 -0.73 -0.31 4.04
N ASP A 79 0.08 0.41 4.82
CA ASP A 79 -0.27 1.72 5.36
C ASP A 79 -0.28 2.80 4.27
N GLY A 80 0.78 2.85 3.46
CA GLY A 80 0.95 3.84 2.40
C GLY A 80 -0.11 3.77 1.31
N LEU A 81 -0.52 2.55 0.94
CA LEU A 81 -1.54 2.30 -0.06
C LEU A 81 -2.93 2.00 0.52
N ARG A 82 -3.08 2.09 1.85
CA ARG A 82 -4.31 1.75 2.60
C ARG A 82 -4.91 0.42 2.12
N ILE A 83 -4.06 -0.61 2.05
CA ILE A 83 -4.45 -1.99 1.77
C ILE A 83 -4.73 -2.68 3.10
N PRO A 84 -5.96 -3.18 3.35
CA PRO A 84 -6.31 -3.86 4.58
C PRO A 84 -5.30 -4.97 4.91
N GLY A 85 -4.77 -4.99 6.14
CA GLY A 85 -3.77 -5.95 6.59
C GLY A 85 -4.22 -7.38 6.38
N ARG A 86 -5.51 -7.67 6.58
CA ARG A 86 -6.12 -8.97 6.30
C ARG A 86 -5.92 -9.47 4.86
N MET A 87 -5.79 -8.58 3.88
CA MET A 87 -5.53 -8.95 2.47
C MET A 87 -4.09 -9.39 2.26
N LEU A 88 -3.14 -8.91 3.08
CA LEU A 88 -1.71 -9.24 3.02
C LEU A 88 -1.31 -10.35 4.01
N GLY A 89 -2.29 -10.91 4.74
CA GLY A 89 -2.05 -11.83 5.85
C GLY A 89 -1.36 -11.17 7.04
N LEU A 90 -1.63 -9.87 7.25
CA LEU A 90 -1.21 -9.08 8.41
C LEU A 90 -2.40 -8.93 9.38
N THR A 91 -2.11 -8.55 10.62
CA THR A 91 -3.14 -8.07 11.56
C THR A 91 -3.76 -6.77 11.03
N SER A 92 -5.03 -6.52 11.37
CA SER A 92 -5.72 -5.26 11.03
C SER A 92 -4.86 -4.06 11.40
N ARG A 93 -4.62 -3.19 10.41
CA ARG A 93 -3.82 -1.97 10.57
C ARG A 93 -4.58 -0.95 11.43
N SER A 94 -3.83 -0.08 12.09
CA SER A 94 -4.38 0.96 12.98
C SER A 94 -5.39 1.87 12.28
N TRP A 95 -5.20 2.11 10.98
CA TRP A 95 -6.10 2.93 10.17
C TRP A 95 -7.39 2.22 9.73
N GLU A 96 -7.44 0.87 9.78
CA GLU A 96 -8.65 0.09 9.46
C GLU A 96 -9.70 0.18 10.55
N ARG A 97 -9.27 0.48 11.78
CA ARG A 97 -10.17 0.73 12.89
C ARG A 97 -10.50 2.23 12.85
N PRO A 98 -11.76 2.63 12.66
CA PRO A 98 -12.13 3.99 13.04
C PRO A 98 -11.74 4.11 14.52
N GLY A 99 -10.91 5.11 14.84
CA GLY A 99 -10.48 5.33 16.22
C GLY A 99 -11.69 5.32 17.16
N PRO A 100 -11.54 4.88 18.42
CA PRO A 100 -12.65 4.88 19.36
C PRO A 100 -13.32 6.26 19.34
N PRO A 101 -14.66 6.35 19.32
CA PRO A 101 -15.33 7.65 19.27
C PRO A 101 -14.80 8.49 20.43
N LYS A 102 -14.25 9.68 20.11
CA LYS A 102 -13.91 10.68 21.12
C LYS A 102 -15.20 10.95 21.90
N ARG A 103 -15.33 10.39 23.10
CA ARG A 103 -16.37 10.79 24.03
C ARG A 103 -16.07 12.23 24.42
N SER A 104 -17.05 13.09 24.15
CA SER A 104 -17.11 14.50 24.52
C SER A 104 -17.05 14.70 26.03
#